data_AF-A0A9P7GK99-F1
#
_entry.id   AF-A0A9P7GK99-F1
#
_cell.length_a   1.000
_cell.length_b   1.000
_cell.length_c   1.000
_cell.angle_alpha   90.00
_cell.angle_beta   90.00
_cell.angle_gamma   90.00
#
_symmetry.space_group_name_H-M   'P 1'
#
loop_
_entity.id
_entity.type
_entity.pdbx_description
1 polymer ?
#
loop_
_entity_poly.entity_id
_entity_poly.type
_entity_poly.pdbx_seq_one_letter_code
_entity_poly.pdbx_strand_id
1 'polypeptide(L)'
;MRIDDVLFHIHRRNLETNTAAFPPAEFETKGEIVELEENAATLELLFQFIYPQHHPHLDTTPFEVLAPLAEAAEKYEVYAAMNICRVRMK
;
A
#
# COMPACT_ATOMS: atom_id res chain seq x y z
N MET A 1 -7.91 15.93 10.05
CA MET A 1 -6.69 15.81 10.86
C MET A 1 -5.97 14.56 10.36
N ARG A 2 -5.07 14.72 9.38
CA ARG A 2 -4.17 13.62 8.97
C ARG A 2 -3.07 13.57 10.03
N ILE A 3 -2.86 12.38 10.61
CA ILE A 3 -2.12 12.21 11.86
C ILE A 3 -0.63 11.95 11.63
N ASP A 4 -0.23 11.59 10.40
CA ASP A 4 1.13 11.11 10.14
C ASP A 4 1.78 11.91 8.98
N ASP A 5 2.76 12.76 9.30
CA ASP A 5 3.66 13.40 8.32
C ASP A 5 4.79 12.42 7.96
N VAL A 6 4.44 11.31 7.32
CA VAL A 6 5.39 10.23 6.97
C VAL A 6 5.61 10.23 5.47
N LEU A 7 6.88 10.42 5.07
CA LEU A 7 7.31 10.35 3.68
C LEU A 7 7.88 8.97 3.36
N PHE A 8 7.24 8.26 2.42
CA PHE A 8 7.72 6.99 1.91
C PHE A 8 8.51 7.19 0.61
N HIS A 9 9.74 6.68 0.57
CA HIS A 9 10.55 6.68 -0.65
C HIS A 9 10.41 5.33 -1.36
N ILE A 10 9.61 5.30 -2.43
CA ILE A 10 9.36 4.07 -3.19
C ILE A 10 9.90 4.15 -4.59
N HIS A 11 10.54 3.07 -5.02
CA HIS A 11 11.02 2.94 -6.39
C HIS A 11 9.84 2.82 -7.36
N ARG A 12 9.73 3.79 -8.28
CA ARG A 12 8.72 3.83 -9.35
C ARG A 12 8.52 2.49 -10.04
N ARG A 13 9.61 1.79 -10.36
CA ARG A 13 9.58 0.48 -11.03
C ARG A 13 8.77 -0.56 -10.24
N ASN A 14 8.82 -0.52 -8.91
CA ASN A 14 8.10 -1.45 -8.08
C ASN A 14 6.59 -1.12 -8.07
N LEU A 15 6.23 0.17 -8.05
CA LEU A 15 4.83 0.61 -8.19
C LEU A 15 4.26 0.17 -9.55
N GLU A 16 4.95 0.49 -10.65
CA GLU A 16 4.50 0.15 -12.00
C GLU A 16 4.37 -1.37 -12.24
N THR A 17 5.14 -2.19 -11.52
CA THR A 17 5.10 -3.65 -11.68
C THR A 17 4.04 -4.32 -10.81
N ASN A 18 3.73 -3.76 -9.64
CA ASN A 18 2.90 -4.42 -8.63
C ASN A 18 1.54 -3.76 -8.38
N THR A 19 1.26 -2.65 -9.06
CA THR A 19 0.02 -1.88 -8.91
C THR A 19 -0.51 -1.49 -10.30
N ALA A 20 -1.84 -1.47 -10.45
CA ALA A 20 -2.48 -1.10 -11.73
C ALA A 20 -3.23 0.25 -11.65
N ALA A 21 -3.74 0.62 -10.48
CA ALA A 21 -4.46 1.88 -10.25
C ALA A 21 -3.70 2.89 -9.37
N PHE A 22 -2.44 2.59 -9.01
CA PHE A 22 -1.64 3.58 -8.30
C PHE A 22 -1.45 4.80 -9.20
N PRO A 23 -1.65 6.03 -8.68
CA PRO A 23 -1.56 7.25 -9.49
C PRO A 23 -0.27 7.18 -10.30
N PRO A 24 -0.37 7.26 -11.64
CA PRO A 24 0.79 7.05 -12.48
C PRO A 24 1.84 8.05 -12.02
N ALA A 25 3.07 7.58 -11.86
CA ALA A 25 4.23 8.45 -11.73
C ALA A 25 4.44 9.34 -12.98
N GLU A 26 3.44 9.48 -13.86
CA GLU A 26 3.34 10.53 -14.88
C GLU A 26 3.27 11.94 -14.29
N PHE A 27 3.02 12.07 -12.98
CA PHE A 27 3.63 13.18 -12.28
C PHE A 27 5.13 12.91 -12.28
N GLU A 28 5.88 13.53 -13.21
CA GLU A 28 7.23 13.99 -12.90
C GLU A 28 7.11 14.81 -11.61
N THR A 29 7.06 14.13 -10.47
CA THR A 29 7.13 14.77 -9.18
C THR A 29 8.56 15.25 -9.13
N LYS A 30 8.77 16.50 -9.55
CA LYS A 30 10.03 17.24 -9.43
C LYS A 30 10.36 17.47 -7.94
N GLY A 31 10.22 16.45 -7.10
CA GLY A 31 10.12 16.53 -5.65
C GLY A 31 8.71 16.71 -5.10
N GLU A 32 7.63 16.57 -5.88
CA GLU A 32 6.26 16.65 -5.33
C GLU A 32 5.89 15.42 -4.50
N ILE A 33 5.48 15.69 -3.26
CA ILE A 33 5.00 14.69 -2.31
C ILE A 33 3.55 14.36 -2.71
N VAL A 34 3.27 13.09 -3.02
CA VAL A 34 1.89 12.64 -3.25
C VAL A 34 1.25 12.38 -1.89
N GLU A 35 0.27 13.19 -1.53
CA GLU A 35 -0.54 12.92 -0.34
C GLU A 35 -1.54 11.79 -0.63
N LEU A 36 -1.46 10.74 0.18
CA LEU A 36 -2.41 9.64 0.17
C LEU A 36 -3.43 9.82 1.30
N GLU A 37 -4.60 9.19 1.18
CA GLU A 37 -5.70 9.37 2.13
C GLU A 37 -5.61 8.42 3.32
N GLU A 38 -4.87 7.34 3.13
CA GLU A 38 -4.60 6.26 4.03
C GLU A 38 -3.56 6.69 5.07
N ASN A 39 -3.63 6.09 6.27
CA ASN A 39 -2.66 6.36 7.31
C ASN A 39 -1.29 5.72 6.99
N ALA A 40 -0.25 6.18 7.68
CA ALA A 40 1.11 5.71 7.41
C ALA A 40 1.27 4.20 7.66
N ALA A 41 0.60 3.64 8.67
CA ALA A 41 0.70 2.22 9.00
C ALA A 41 0.11 1.31 7.89
N THR A 42 -1.03 1.70 7.31
CA THR A 42 -1.66 1.02 6.19
C THR A 42 -0.79 1.07 4.95
N LEU A 43 -0.23 2.24 4.64
CA LEU A 43 0.66 2.41 3.50
C LEU A 43 1.96 1.64 3.68
N GLU A 44 2.56 1.65 4.86
CA GLU A 44 3.77 0.88 5.18
C GLU A 44 3.55 -0.61 4.88
N LEU A 45 2.45 -1.18 5.39
CA LEU A 45 2.10 -2.58 5.13
C LEU A 45 1.85 -2.84 3.64
N LEU A 46 1.11 -1.97 2.97
CA LEU A 46 0.83 -2.09 1.54
C LEU A 46 2.13 -2.10 0.73
N PHE A 47 3.05 -1.20 1.05
CA PHE A 47 4.32 -1.04 0.38
C PHE A 47 5.27 -2.23 0.60
N GLN A 48 5.17 -2.93 1.73
CA GLN A 48 5.90 -4.18 1.94
C GLN A 48 5.49 -5.29 0.94
N PHE A 49 4.28 -5.24 0.37
CA PHE A 49 3.86 -6.14 -0.72
C PHE A 49 4.33 -5.71 -2.11
N ILE A 50 4.79 -4.47 -2.25
CA ILE A 50 5.27 -3.90 -3.52
C ILE A 50 6.77 -4.16 -3.71
N TYR A 51 7.52 -4.26 -2.61
CA TYR A 51 8.94 -4.60 -2.67
C TYR A 51 9.15 -6.10 -2.91
N PRO A 52 10.21 -6.48 -3.66
CA PRO A 52 10.59 -7.88 -3.88
C PRO A 52 11.23 -8.46 -2.61
N GLN A 53 10.42 -8.61 -1.57
CA GLN A 53 10.78 -9.14 -0.27
C GLN A 53 9.78 -10.20 0.16
N HIS A 54 10.11 -10.93 1.24
CA HIS A 54 9.14 -11.80 1.87
C HIS A 54 7.94 -10.96 2.33
N HIS A 55 6.76 -11.31 1.85
CA HIS A 55 5.52 -10.63 2.25
C HIS A 55 5.34 -10.70 3.77
N PRO A 56 4.80 -9.65 4.39
CA PRO A 56 4.54 -9.65 5.81
C PRO A 56 3.55 -10.76 6.18
N HIS A 57 3.87 -11.47 7.25
CA HIS A 57 2.98 -12.46 7.83
C HIS A 57 1.89 -11.71 8.58
N LEU A 58 0.68 -11.70 8.02
CA LEU A 58 -0.43 -11.01 8.66
C LEU A 58 -1.14 -11.87 9.73
N ASP A 59 -0.63 -13.06 10.08
CA ASP A 59 -1.37 -14.15 10.79
C ASP A 59 -2.05 -13.70 12.09
N THR A 60 -1.48 -12.70 12.75
CA THR A 60 -1.96 -12.13 14.01
C THR A 60 -2.45 -10.70 13.87
N THR A 61 -2.54 -10.17 12.64
CA THR A 61 -2.98 -8.80 12.37
C THR A 61 -4.47 -8.67 12.66
N PRO A 62 -4.89 -7.70 13.50
CA PRO A 62 -6.29 -7.51 13.84
C PRO A 62 -7.09 -6.99 12.64
N PHE A 63 -8.41 -7.26 12.65
CA PHE A 63 -9.31 -6.82 11.58
C PHE A 63 -9.28 -5.31 11.36
N GLU A 64 -9.13 -4.52 12.42
CA GLU A 64 -9.03 -3.06 12.35
C GLU A 64 -7.83 -2.55 11.53
N VAL A 65 -6.79 -3.38 11.36
CA VAL A 65 -5.63 -3.08 10.51
C VAL A 65 -5.78 -3.76 9.14
N LEU A 66 -6.37 -4.96 9.08
CA LEU A 66 -6.63 -5.65 7.82
C LEU A 66 -7.64 -4.92 6.95
N ALA A 67 -8.72 -4.38 7.52
CA ALA A 67 -9.77 -3.66 6.82
C ALA A 67 -9.23 -2.48 5.98
N PRO A 68 -8.53 -1.50 6.57
CA PRO A 68 -7.98 -0.38 5.79
C PRO A 68 -6.88 -0.85 4.81
N LEU A 69 -6.13 -1.91 5.14
CA LEU A 69 -5.16 -2.50 4.20
C LEU A 69 -5.85 -3.09 2.97
N ALA A 70 -6.97 -3.78 3.14
CA ALA A 70 -7.73 -4.35 2.02
C ALA A 70 -8.34 -3.23 1.16
N GLU A 71 -8.92 -2.20 1.77
CA GLU A 71 -9.44 -1.04 1.05
C GLU A 71 -8.35 -0.37 0.22
N ALA A 72 -7.18 -0.12 0.80
CA ALA A 72 -6.04 0.44 0.08
C ALA A 72 -5.52 -0.51 -1.03
N ALA A 73 -5.46 -1.81 -0.76
CA ALA A 73 -5.03 -2.80 -1.73
C ALA A 73 -5.97 -2.89 -2.93
N GLU A 74 -7.29 -2.77 -2.73
CA GLU A 74 -8.26 -2.69 -3.83
C GLU A 74 -8.16 -1.35 -4.56
N LYS A 75 -8.08 -0.24 -3.83
CA LYS A 75 -7.97 1.12 -4.39
C LYS A 75 -6.78 1.27 -5.32
N TYR A 76 -5.63 0.71 -4.94
CA TYR A 76 -4.38 0.78 -5.69
C TYR A 76 -4.12 -0.44 -6.58
N GLU A 77 -5.03 -1.42 -6.58
CA GLU A 77 -4.90 -2.70 -7.29
C GLU A 77 -3.58 -3.42 -6.99
N VAL A 78 -3.26 -3.56 -5.70
CA VAL A 78 -2.11 -4.35 -5.22
C VAL A 78 -2.53 -5.81 -5.06
N TYR A 79 -2.52 -6.55 -6.17
CA TYR A 79 -3.07 -7.91 -6.23
C TYR A 79 -2.51 -8.88 -5.17
N ALA A 80 -1.23 -8.74 -4.80
CA ALA A 80 -0.61 -9.55 -3.74
C ALA A 80 -1.29 -9.34 -2.38
N ALA A 81 -1.52 -8.07 -2.00
CA ALA A 81 -2.16 -7.70 -0.75
C ALA A 81 -3.66 -8.06 -0.77
N MET A 82 -4.35 -7.84 -1.89
CA MET A 82 -5.77 -8.20 -2.06
C MET A 82 -6.01 -9.69 -1.79
N ASN A 83 -5.17 -10.56 -2.36
CA ASN A 83 -5.30 -12.01 -2.18
C ASN A 83 -5.15 -12.43 -0.72
N ILE A 84 -4.15 -11.89 -0.02
CA ILE A 84 -3.94 -12.20 1.40
C ILE A 84 -5.08 -11.66 2.25
N CYS A 85 -5.51 -10.41 2.04
CA CYS A 85 -6.63 -9.84 2.79
C CYS A 85 -7.91 -10.65 2.59
N ARG A 86 -8.22 -11.06 1.36
CA ARG A 86 -9.38 -11.90 1.05
C ARG A 86 -9.36 -13.26 1.75
N VAL A 87 -8.19 -13.89 1.88
CA VAL A 87 -8.04 -15.16 2.61
C VAL A 87 -8.28 -14.97 4.10
N ARG A 88 -7.91 -13.80 4.65
CA ARG A 88 -7.94 -13.52 6.09
C ARG A 88 -9.24 -12.92 6.60
N MET A 89 -10.03 -12.32 5.71
CA MET A 89 -11.35 -11.74 6.04
C MET A 89 -12.52 -12.71 5.84
N LYS A 90 -12.24 -13.99 5.60
CA LYS A 90 -13.25 -15.06 5.54
C LYS A 90 -13.64 -15.53 6.93
#